data_AF-A0A1L9V7Z4-F1
#
_entry.id   AF-A0A1L9V7Z4-F1
#
_cell.length_a   1.000
_cell.length_b   1.000
_cell.length_c   1.000
_cell.angle_alpha   90.00
_cell.angle_beta   90.00
_cell.angle_gamma   90.00
#
_symmetry.space_group_name_H-M   'P 1'
#
loop_
_entity.id
_entity.type
_entity.pdbx_description
1 polymer ?
#
loop_
_entity_poly.entity_id
_entity_poly.type
_entity_poly.pdbx_seq_one_letter_code
_entity_poly.pdbx_strand_id
1 'polypeptide(L)'
;MGCHGPLNLPIAPASIAAARRIVQRMYWHAFAQFWAENAPKQYKDLRIGLEKHPPELLLPRTALGRLLAARSEHGDFAEYHERFKHSDALL
;
A
#
# COMPACT_ATOMS: atom_id res chain seq x y z
N MET A 1 -12.73 42.88 -24.67
CA MET A 1 -13.41 41.73 -24.03
C MET A 1 -12.53 40.50 -24.23
N GLY A 2 -11.54 40.29 -23.35
CA GLY A 2 -10.62 39.17 -23.44
C GLY A 2 -11.20 37.97 -22.72
N CYS A 3 -11.60 36.95 -23.47
CA CYS A 3 -11.99 35.66 -22.89
C CYS A 3 -10.71 34.91 -22.51
N HIS A 4 -10.22 35.16 -21.29
CA HIS A 4 -9.24 34.29 -20.68
C HIS A 4 -9.94 33.00 -20.24
N GLY A 5 -9.45 31.88 -20.74
CA GLY A 5 -9.63 30.61 -20.04
C GLY A 5 -9.39 29.40 -20.92
N PRO A 6 -8.18 28.82 -20.93
CA PRO A 6 -8.06 27.40 -21.14
C PRO A 6 -7.97 26.73 -19.76
N LEU A 7 -9.04 26.06 -19.35
CA LEU A 7 -8.81 24.81 -18.62
C LEU A 7 -8.19 23.88 -19.66
N ASN A 8 -6.86 23.84 -19.68
CA ASN A 8 -6.03 22.97 -20.51
C ASN A 8 -6.30 21.52 -20.12
N LEU A 9 -7.44 20.97 -20.57
CA LEU A 9 -7.62 19.53 -20.63
C LEU A 9 -6.95 19.06 -21.92
N PRO A 10 -5.98 18.12 -21.86
CA PRO A 10 -5.33 17.64 -23.06
C PRO A 10 -6.39 17.06 -24.00
N ILE A 11 -6.21 17.35 -25.29
CA ILE A 11 -7.01 16.87 -26.44
C ILE A 11 -7.53 15.46 -26.14
N ALA A 12 -8.85 15.30 -26.31
CA ALA A 12 -9.63 14.14 -25.89
C ALA A 12 -8.84 12.82 -25.96
N PRO A 13 -8.85 11.99 -24.91
CA PRO A 13 -8.22 10.68 -24.97
C PRO A 13 -8.87 9.90 -26.12
N ALA A 14 -8.12 9.62 -27.18
CA ALA A 14 -8.62 8.93 -28.37
C ALA A 14 -9.23 7.53 -28.09
N SER A 15 -9.12 7.04 -26.85
CA SER A 15 -9.79 5.84 -26.35
C SER A 15 -10.23 5.99 -24.89
N ILE A 16 -11.27 5.24 -24.50
CA ILE A 16 -11.72 5.11 -23.10
C ILE A 16 -10.55 4.70 -22.17
N ALA A 17 -9.62 3.88 -22.67
CA ALA A 17 -8.44 3.45 -21.92
C ALA A 17 -7.52 4.63 -21.58
N ALA A 18 -7.30 5.56 -22.53
CA ALA A 18 -6.50 6.76 -22.27
C ALA A 18 -7.18 7.69 -21.25
N ALA A 19 -8.51 7.84 -21.32
CA ALA A 19 -9.27 8.61 -20.34
C ALA A 19 -9.10 8.07 -18.93
N ARG A 20 -9.25 6.73 -18.79
CA ARG A 20 -9.07 6.02 -17.52
C ARG A 20 -7.67 6.23 -16.94
N ARG A 21 -6.62 6.16 -17.75
CA ARG A 21 -5.24 6.39 -17.29
C ARG A 21 -5.04 7.80 -16.74
N ILE A 22 -5.61 8.81 -17.40
CA ILE A 22 -5.51 10.21 -16.96
C ILE A 22 -6.23 10.38 -15.62
N VAL A 23 -7.48 9.94 -15.53
CA VAL A 23 -8.27 10.01 -14.28
C VAL A 23 -7.57 9.26 -13.15
N GLN A 24 -7.05 8.06 -13.41
CA GLN A 24 -6.32 7.28 -12.41
C GLN A 24 -5.06 7.99 -11.91
N ARG A 25 -4.32 8.66 -12.80
CA ARG A 25 -3.14 9.46 -12.43
C ARG A 25 -3.52 10.64 -11.55
N MET A 26 -4.58 11.37 -11.93
CA MET A 26 -5.08 12.50 -11.14
C MET A 26 -5.57 12.06 -9.77
N TYR A 27 -6.32 10.96 -9.71
CA TYR A 27 -6.76 10.36 -8.46
C TYR A 27 -5.59 10.03 -7.54
N TRP A 28 -4.56 9.32 -8.05
CA TRP A 28 -3.40 8.96 -7.25
C TRP A 28 -2.63 10.18 -6.75
N HIS A 29 -2.53 11.23 -7.55
CA HIS A 29 -1.88 12.47 -7.13
C HIS A 29 -2.66 13.15 -6.00
N ALA A 30 -3.98 13.33 -6.18
CA ALA A 30 -4.84 13.94 -5.16
C ALA A 30 -4.84 13.12 -3.86
N PHE A 31 -4.89 11.78 -3.98
CA PHE A 31 -4.84 10.89 -2.84
C PHE A 31 -3.51 10.97 -2.08
N ALA A 32 -2.38 11.06 -2.80
CA ALA A 32 -1.07 11.22 -2.17
C ALA A 32 -0.95 12.52 -1.36
N GLN A 33 -1.49 13.63 -1.88
CA GLN A 33 -1.56 14.91 -1.16
C GLN A 33 -2.46 14.79 0.07
N PHE A 34 -3.67 14.25 -0.11
CA PHE A 34 -4.61 14.03 0.98
C PHE A 34 -4.00 13.21 2.12
N TRP A 35 -3.28 12.12 1.79
CA TRP A 35 -2.64 11.27 2.79
C TRP A 35 -1.52 11.98 3.54
N ALA A 36 -0.68 12.76 2.86
CA ALA A 36 0.39 13.52 3.51
C ALA A 36 -0.16 14.46 4.60
N GLU A 37 -1.30 15.08 4.35
CA GLU A 37 -1.98 15.97 5.29
C GLU A 37 -2.73 15.19 6.38
N ASN A 38 -3.51 14.19 5.99
CA ASN A 38 -4.54 13.56 6.83
C ASN A 38 -4.14 12.18 7.40
N ALA A 39 -2.91 11.71 7.20
CA ALA A 39 -2.49 10.41 7.70
C ALA A 39 -2.72 10.30 9.24
N PRO A 40 -3.22 9.14 9.72
CA PRO A 40 -3.41 8.91 11.15
C PRO A 40 -2.11 9.10 11.93
N LYS A 41 -2.22 9.58 13.17
CA LYS A 41 -1.06 9.84 14.03
C LYS A 41 -0.12 8.64 14.14
N GLN A 42 -0.66 7.44 14.33
CA GLN A 42 0.11 6.20 14.39
C GLN A 42 0.98 5.98 13.15
N TYR A 43 0.48 6.29 11.96
CA TYR A 43 1.24 6.14 10.71
C TYR A 43 2.33 7.19 10.59
N LYS A 44 2.06 8.43 11.01
CA LYS A 44 3.04 9.52 11.07
C LYS A 44 4.17 9.19 12.05
N ASP A 45 3.82 8.70 13.24
CA ASP A 45 4.76 8.30 14.30
C ASP A 45 5.68 7.15 13.83
N LEU A 46 5.10 6.17 13.13
CA LEU A 46 5.83 5.03 12.55
C LEU A 46 6.52 5.34 11.22
N ARG A 47 6.41 6.59 10.71
CA ARG A 47 6.94 7.03 9.41
C ARG A 47 6.51 6.14 8.22
N ILE A 48 5.31 5.59 8.29
CA ILE A 48 4.75 4.73 7.23
C ILE A 48 4.12 5.62 6.15
N GLY A 49 4.73 5.62 4.96
CA GLY A 49 4.27 6.36 3.78
C GLY A 49 3.33 5.56 2.87
N LEU A 50 2.94 6.18 1.76
CA LEU A 50 2.15 5.56 0.67
C LEU A 50 2.99 4.68 -0.28
N GLU A 51 4.16 4.23 0.15
CA GLU A 51 5.09 3.50 -0.70
C GLU A 51 4.44 2.23 -1.23
N LYS A 52 4.41 2.08 -2.56
CA LYS A 52 3.84 0.90 -3.21
C LYS A 52 4.63 -0.38 -2.90
N HIS A 53 5.93 -0.23 -2.68
CA HIS A 53 6.84 -1.31 -2.34
C HIS A 53 7.66 -0.88 -1.12
N PRO A 54 7.15 -1.14 0.09
CA PRO A 54 7.89 -0.84 1.29
C PRO A 54 9.13 -1.75 1.39
N PRO A 55 10.23 -1.29 2.00
CA PRO A 55 11.52 -2.00 2.02
C PRO A 55 11.43 -3.39 2.69
N GLU A 56 10.44 -3.61 3.55
CA GLU A 56 10.14 -4.89 4.18
C GLU A 56 9.80 -5.98 3.15
N LEU A 57 9.31 -5.62 1.95
CA LEU A 57 9.09 -6.58 0.87
C LEU A 57 10.39 -7.07 0.21
N LEU A 58 11.52 -6.41 0.45
CA LEU A 58 12.83 -6.88 0.01
C LEU A 58 13.38 -7.99 0.91
N LEU A 59 12.78 -8.19 2.09
CA LEU A 59 13.21 -9.22 3.02
C LEU A 59 12.90 -10.62 2.46
N PRO A 60 13.74 -11.62 2.78
CA PRO A 60 13.38 -13.01 2.55
C PRO A 60 12.03 -13.32 3.18
N ARG A 61 11.20 -14.11 2.48
CA ARG A 61 9.84 -14.47 2.91
C ARG A 61 9.80 -14.98 4.36
N THR A 62 10.81 -15.75 4.77
CA THR A 62 10.94 -16.29 6.13
C THR A 62 11.15 -15.19 7.17
N ALA A 63 12.02 -14.21 6.90
CA ALA A 63 12.28 -13.09 7.80
C ALA A 63 11.04 -12.18 7.92
N LEU A 64 10.40 -11.85 6.79
CA LEU A 64 9.17 -11.07 6.79
C LEU A 64 8.04 -11.77 7.58
N GLY A 65 7.90 -13.09 7.41
CA GLY A 65 6.92 -13.89 8.16
C GLY A 65 7.12 -13.81 9.67
N ARG A 66 8.37 -13.91 10.13
CA ARG A 66 8.71 -13.79 11.57
C ARG A 66 8.40 -12.40 12.13
N LEU A 67 8.72 -11.33 11.39
CA LEU A 67 8.41 -9.96 11.80
C LEU A 67 6.90 -9.71 11.91
N LEU A 68 6.12 -10.23 10.96
CA LEU A 68 4.66 -10.13 11.00
C LEU A 68 4.09 -10.88 12.20
N ALA A 69 4.54 -12.12 12.45
CA ALA A 69 4.12 -12.92 13.60
C ALA A 69 4.38 -12.17 14.92
N ALA A 70 5.60 -11.67 15.12
CA ALA A 70 5.98 -10.88 16.29
C ALA A 70 5.12 -9.60 16.45
N ARG A 71 4.80 -8.91 15.35
CA ARG A 71 3.98 -7.69 15.38
C ARG A 71 2.52 -7.94 15.70
N SER A 72 1.96 -9.05 15.23
CA SER A 72 0.56 -9.42 15.49
C SER A 72 0.37 -10.18 16.81
N GLU A 73 1.42 -10.29 17.63
CA GLU A 73 1.44 -11.15 18.82
C GLU A 73 1.02 -12.60 18.50
N HIS A 74 1.18 -13.00 17.23
CA HIS A 74 0.95 -14.36 16.79
C HIS A 74 2.22 -15.12 17.15
N GLY A 75 2.13 -15.95 18.19
CA GLY A 75 3.24 -16.76 18.66
C GLY A 75 3.73 -17.76 17.60
N ASP A 76 4.67 -18.60 17.99
CA ASP A 76 5.27 -19.68 17.18
C ASP A 76 4.28 -20.80 16.78
N PHE A 77 2.97 -20.58 16.92
CA PHE A 77 1.91 -21.57 16.72
C PHE A 77 2.15 -22.89 17.47
N ALA A 78 3.01 -22.94 18.50
CA ALA A 78 3.35 -24.19 19.18
C ALA A 78 2.09 -24.87 19.74
N GLU A 79 1.19 -24.11 20.37
CA GLU A 79 -0.08 -24.65 20.89
C GLU A 79 -0.98 -25.24 19.79
N TYR A 80 -1.00 -24.63 18.59
CA TYR A 80 -1.73 -25.15 17.44
C TYR A 80 -1.11 -26.47 16.95
N HIS A 81 0.22 -26.52 16.83
CA HIS A 81 0.93 -27.73 16.40
C HIS A 81 0.78 -28.89 17.39
N GLU A 82 0.83 -28.61 18.70
CA GLU A 82 0.59 -29.59 19.76
C GLU A 82 -0.85 -30.13 19.75
N ARG A 83 -1.85 -29.24 19.58
CA ARG A 83 -3.28 -29.65 19.55
C ARG A 83 -3.61 -30.56 18.39
N PHE A 84 -3.07 -30.29 17.21
CA PHE A 84 -3.44 -30.99 15.98
C PHE A 84 -2.44 -32.07 15.54
N LYS A 85 -1.32 -32.24 16.29
CA LYS A 85 -0.28 -33.26 16.04
C LYS A 85 0.21 -33.29 14.58
N HIS A 86 0.40 -32.12 13.99
CA HIS A 86 0.93 -32.03 12.63
C HIS A 86 2.44 -32.26 12.66
N SER A 87 2.88 -33.46 12.28
CA SER A 87 4.29 -33.86 12.17
C SER A 87 5.09 -33.03 11.16
N ASP A 88 4.39 -32.40 10.21
CA ASP A 88 5.00 -31.78 9.02
C ASP A 88 5.42 -30.32 9.26
N ALA A 89 5.21 -29.80 10.46
CA ALA A 89 5.50 -28.41 10.83
C ALA A 89 6.88 -28.19 11.47
N LEU A 90 7.65 -29.26 11.65
CA LEU A 90 9.01 -29.21 12.20
C LEU A 90 10.02 -28.95 11.06
N LEU A 91 10.12 -27.70 10.58
CA LEU A 91 11.17 -27.24 9.65
C LEU A 91 11.80 -25.93 10.13
#